data_AF-A0A7J4QWQ0-F1
#
_entry.id   AF-A0A7J4QWQ0-F1
#
_cell.length_a   1.000
_cell.length_b   1.000
_cell.length_c   1.000
_cell.angle_alpha   90.00
_cell.angle_beta   90.00
_cell.angle_gamma   90.00
#
_symmetry.space_group_name_H-M   'P 1'
#
loop_
_entity.id
_entity.type
_entity.pdbx_description
1 polymer ?
#
loop_
_entity_poly.entity_id
_entity_poly.type
_entity_poly.pdbx_seq_one_letter_code
_entity_poly.pdbx_strand_id
1 'polypeptide(L)'
;MAKRLSKALRGKRRWLGVLVSPEIKSKSQMISSIEKLSQKLELSSSPKLMDFSVNQFTDGCGTGILQVKLADSFVIRELLEADDSLEKNGLSSLTTSGKIRLVRERLSNLD
;
A
#
# COMPACT_ATOMS: atom_id res chain seq x y z
N MET A 1 26.81 14.87 -3.71
CA MET A 1 25.61 14.17 -4.22
C MET A 1 25.81 12.67 -4.07
N ALA A 2 24.91 11.96 -3.39
CA ALA A 2 25.04 10.51 -3.26
C ALA A 2 24.93 9.83 -4.64
N LYS A 3 25.92 9.03 -5.01
CA LYS A 3 25.95 8.31 -6.29
C LYS A 3 24.78 7.32 -6.32
N ARG A 4 23.86 7.51 -7.27
CA ARG A 4 22.68 6.65 -7.41
C ARG A 4 23.15 5.22 -7.74
N LEU A 5 22.80 4.24 -6.91
CA LEU A 5 23.15 2.83 -7.15
C LEU A 5 22.77 2.40 -8.57
N SER A 6 23.52 1.45 -9.16
CA SER A 6 23.16 0.88 -10.46
C SER A 6 21.81 0.14 -10.36
N LYS A 7 21.14 -0.10 -11.50
CA LYS A 7 19.84 -0.79 -11.51
C LYS A 7 19.91 -2.18 -10.86
N ALA A 8 21.03 -2.88 -11.03
CA ALA A 8 21.27 -4.20 -10.45
C ALA A 8 21.47 -4.15 -8.92
N LEU A 9 22.04 -3.06 -8.40
CA LEU A 9 22.37 -2.91 -6.97
C LEU A 9 21.24 -2.27 -6.14
N ARG A 10 20.19 -1.75 -6.78
CA ARG A 10 19.03 -1.21 -6.05
C ARG A 10 18.15 -2.35 -5.55
N GLY A 11 17.75 -2.28 -4.28
CA GLY A 11 16.80 -3.23 -3.69
C GLY A 11 15.51 -3.35 -4.48
N LYS A 12 15.01 -4.59 -4.64
CA LYS A 12 13.76 -4.86 -5.36
C LYS A 12 12.55 -4.48 -4.50
N ARG A 13 11.58 -3.83 -5.11
CA ARG A 13 10.35 -3.34 -4.47
C ARG A 13 9.12 -3.63 -5.32
N ARG A 14 7.97 -3.65 -4.66
CA ARG A 14 6.66 -3.65 -5.29
C ARG A 14 5.87 -2.43 -4.86
N TRP A 15 4.94 -2.06 -5.72
CA TRP A 15 3.93 -1.04 -5.48
C TRP A 15 2.61 -1.76 -5.31
N LEU A 16 1.95 -1.48 -4.20
CA LEU A 16 0.67 -2.05 -3.83
C LEU A 16 -0.35 -0.89 -3.79
N GLY A 17 -1.38 -0.99 -4.61
CA GLY A 17 -2.57 -0.15 -4.51
C GLY A 17 -3.53 -0.79 -3.54
N VAL A 18 -3.99 -0.02 -2.56
CA VAL A 18 -4.90 -0.47 -1.51
C VAL A 18 -6.17 0.37 -1.50
N LEU A 19 -7.28 -0.28 -1.19
CA LEU A 19 -8.51 0.37 -0.75
C LEU A 19 -8.33 0.76 0.72
N VAL A 20 -8.80 1.95 1.08
CA VAL A 20 -8.69 2.50 2.42
C VAL A 20 -10.08 2.69 3.01
N SER A 21 -10.28 2.17 4.22
CA SER A 21 -11.54 2.29 4.95
C SER A 21 -11.93 3.77 5.15
N PRO A 22 -13.24 4.11 5.10
CA PRO A 22 -13.73 5.48 5.35
C PRO A 22 -13.37 6.03 6.74
N GLU A 23 -12.99 5.16 7.68
CA GLU A 23 -12.53 5.54 9.02
C GLU A 23 -11.19 6.29 8.99
N ILE A 24 -10.33 6.00 7.99
CA ILE A 24 -9.01 6.60 7.85
C ILE A 24 -9.14 7.88 7.01
N LYS A 25 -9.27 9.01 7.70
CA LYS A 25 -9.50 10.33 7.10
C LYS A 25 -8.22 11.14 6.96
N SER A 26 -7.13 10.71 7.58
CA SER A 26 -5.88 11.46 7.58
C SER A 26 -4.67 10.60 7.24
N LYS A 27 -3.65 11.26 6.68
CA LYS A 27 -2.36 10.63 6.39
C LYS A 27 -1.69 10.06 7.64
N SER A 28 -1.85 10.71 8.80
CA SER A 28 -1.28 10.20 10.06
C SER A 28 -1.94 8.89 10.49
N GLN A 29 -3.26 8.78 10.41
CA GLN A 29 -3.99 7.54 10.69
C GLN A 29 -3.59 6.42 9.74
N MET A 30 -3.40 6.74 8.45
CA MET A 30 -2.91 5.79 7.45
C MET A 30 -1.51 5.27 7.81
N ILE A 31 -0.59 6.16 8.19
CA ILE A 31 0.77 5.79 8.62
C ILE A 31 0.72 4.90 9.85
N SER A 32 -0.05 5.24 10.87
CA SER A 32 -0.20 4.42 12.08
C SER A 32 -0.78 3.03 11.77
N SER A 33 -1.70 2.94 10.80
CA SER A 33 -2.27 1.65 10.37
C SER A 33 -1.23 0.79 9.64
N ILE A 34 -0.40 1.41 8.79
CA ILE A 34 0.72 0.75 8.13
C ILE A 34 1.76 0.27 9.15
N GLU A 35 2.08 1.06 10.17
CA GLU A 35 3.01 0.68 11.23
C GLU A 35 2.50 -0.52 12.03
N LYS A 36 1.22 -0.51 12.43
CA LYS A 36 0.56 -1.66 13.08
C LYS A 36 0.61 -2.92 12.22
N LEU A 37 0.32 -2.79 10.92
CA LEU A 37 0.43 -3.89 9.97
C LEU A 37 1.86 -4.41 9.84
N SER A 38 2.84 -3.50 9.82
CA SER A 38 4.25 -3.87 9.74
C SER A 38 4.72 -4.65 10.96
N GLN A 39 4.24 -4.28 12.15
CA GLN A 39 4.54 -4.99 13.39
C GLN A 39 3.85 -6.36 13.43
N LYS A 40 2.56 -6.41 13.06
CA LYS A 40 1.76 -7.64 13.04
C LYS A 40 2.33 -8.71 12.10
N LEU A 41 2.93 -8.28 10.99
CA LEU A 41 3.50 -9.17 9.97
C LEU A 41 5.02 -9.37 10.09
N GLU A 42 5.66 -8.80 11.12
CA GLU A 42 7.11 -8.85 11.33
C GLU A 42 7.93 -8.53 10.06
N LEU A 43 7.51 -7.49 9.33
CA LEU A 43 8.07 -7.19 8.01
C LEU A 43 9.55 -6.80 8.10
N SER A 44 10.32 -7.20 7.09
CA SER A 44 11.74 -6.84 6.99
C SER A 44 11.99 -5.34 6.78
N SER A 45 10.95 -4.56 6.46
CA SER A 45 10.94 -3.10 6.49
C SER A 45 9.51 -2.58 6.50
N SER A 46 9.31 -1.43 7.14
CA SER A 46 8.02 -0.76 7.12
C SER A 46 7.62 -0.33 5.70
N PRO A 47 6.39 -0.63 5.25
CA PRO A 47 5.86 -0.11 4.01
C PRO A 47 5.87 1.42 4.02
N LYS A 48 6.25 2.02 2.90
CA LYS A 48 6.24 3.48 2.77
C LYS A 48 4.98 3.93 2.04
N LEU A 49 4.21 4.81 2.67
CA LEU A 49 3.08 5.49 2.04
C LEU A 49 3.58 6.49 0.99
N MET A 50 3.06 6.38 -0.23
CA MET A 50 3.52 7.17 -1.36
C MET A 50 2.42 8.08 -1.87
N ASP A 51 1.24 7.52 -2.11
CA ASP A 51 0.04 8.28 -2.47
C ASP A 51 -1.08 7.91 -1.48
N PHE A 52 -1.95 8.86 -1.18
CA PHE A 52 -3.11 8.69 -0.31
C PHE A 52 -4.21 9.66 -0.73
N SER A 53 -5.43 9.15 -0.86
CA SER A 53 -6.59 9.94 -1.25
C SER A 53 -7.82 9.42 -0.52
N VAL A 54 -8.57 10.32 0.09
CA VAL A 54 -9.78 10.01 0.88
C VAL A 54 -11.03 10.23 0.03
N ASN A 55 -12.11 9.54 0.38
CA ASN A 55 -13.44 9.72 -0.23
C ASN A 55 -13.41 9.69 -1.77
N GLN A 56 -12.69 8.72 -2.35
CA GLN A 56 -12.66 8.55 -3.81
C GLN A 56 -13.90 7.81 -4.31
N PHE A 57 -14.42 6.88 -3.51
CA PHE A 57 -15.57 6.07 -3.87
C PHE A 57 -16.86 6.55 -3.21
N THR A 58 -18.00 6.10 -3.73
CA THR A 58 -19.35 6.50 -3.28
C THR A 58 -19.70 6.01 -1.87
N ASP A 59 -19.04 4.94 -1.41
CA ASP A 59 -19.12 4.40 -0.06
C ASP A 59 -18.24 5.16 0.96
N GLY A 60 -17.53 6.19 0.51
CA GLY A 60 -16.59 6.97 1.33
C GLY A 60 -15.21 6.33 1.43
N CYS A 61 -14.95 5.21 0.76
CA CYS A 61 -13.62 4.60 0.75
C CYS A 61 -12.61 5.49 0.01
N GLY A 62 -11.36 5.41 0.45
CA GLY A 62 -10.22 6.05 -0.19
C GLY A 62 -9.33 5.05 -0.93
N THR A 63 -8.25 5.55 -1.53
CA THR A 63 -7.16 4.71 -2.04
C THR A 63 -5.81 5.12 -1.46
N GLY A 64 -4.89 4.17 -1.46
CA GLY A 64 -3.50 4.39 -1.08
C GLY A 64 -2.55 3.64 -2.00
N ILE A 65 -1.32 4.15 -2.12
CA ILE A 65 -0.22 3.42 -2.76
C ILE A 65 0.90 3.23 -1.75
N LEU A 66 1.25 1.97 -1.52
CA LEU A 66 2.32 1.54 -0.64
C LEU A 66 3.51 1.05 -1.45
N GLN A 67 4.70 1.49 -1.05
CA GLN A 67 5.96 0.90 -1.47
C GLN A 67 6.38 -0.16 -0.45
N VAL A 68 6.56 -1.39 -0.93
CA VAL A 68 6.98 -2.53 -0.10
C VAL A 68 8.23 -3.19 -0.69
N LYS A 69 9.03 -3.87 0.14
CA LYS A 69 10.07 -4.75 -0.38
C LYS A 69 9.43 -5.92 -1.13
N LEU A 70 10.12 -6.42 -2.15
CA LEU A 70 9.62 -7.56 -2.92
C LEU A 70 9.41 -8.81 -2.04
N ALA A 71 10.31 -9.07 -1.10
CA ALA A 71 10.23 -10.21 -0.18
C ALA A 71 8.94 -10.18 0.66
N ASP A 72 8.58 -9.00 1.16
CA ASP A 72 7.42 -8.79 2.02
C ASP A 72 6.09 -8.68 1.23
N SER A 73 6.16 -8.48 -0.09
CA SER A 73 4.98 -8.15 -0.89
C SER A 73 3.94 -9.26 -0.96
N PHE A 74 4.35 -10.51 -0.83
CA PHE A 74 3.43 -11.66 -0.84
C PHE A 74 2.62 -11.71 0.45
N VAL A 75 3.29 -11.67 1.61
CA VAL A 75 2.67 -11.74 2.95
C VAL A 75 1.69 -10.58 3.16
N ILE A 76 2.08 -9.36 2.77
CA ILE A 76 1.21 -8.18 2.87
C ILE A 76 -0.03 -8.36 2.01
N ARG A 77 0.14 -8.87 0.78
CA ARG A 77 -0.96 -9.06 -0.15
C ARG A 77 -1.96 -10.09 0.38
N GLU A 78 -1.47 -11.23 0.85
CA GLU A 78 -2.29 -12.31 1.41
C GLU A 78 -3.17 -11.82 2.57
N LEU A 79 -2.61 -11.03 3.50
CA LEU A 79 -3.37 -10.46 4.61
C LEU A 79 -4.45 -9.45 4.14
N LEU A 80 -4.15 -8.68 3.09
CA LEU A 80 -5.02 -7.62 2.58
C LEU A 80 -6.01 -8.10 1.52
N GLU A 81 -5.88 -9.33 1.01
CA GLU A 81 -6.86 -9.98 0.14
C GLU A 81 -7.92 -10.78 0.93
N ALA A 82 -7.75 -10.93 2.25
CA ALA A 82 -8.77 -11.54 3.09
C ALA A 82 -10.06 -10.70 3.12
N ASP A 83 -11.23 -11.35 3.07
CA ASP A 83 -12.53 -10.68 2.93
C ASP A 83 -12.78 -9.62 4.03
N ASP A 84 -12.35 -9.89 5.26
CA ASP A 84 -12.51 -8.97 6.40
C ASP A 84 -11.37 -7.94 6.52
N SER A 85 -10.44 -7.87 5.56
CA SER A 85 -9.21 -7.08 5.74
C SER A 85 -9.50 -5.58 5.87
N LEU A 86 -10.50 -5.09 5.14
CA LEU A 86 -10.91 -3.68 5.17
C LEU A 86 -11.46 -3.29 6.55
N GLU A 87 -12.26 -4.15 7.17
CA GLU A 87 -12.81 -3.93 8.51
C GLU A 87 -11.76 -4.11 9.60
N LYS A 88 -10.93 -5.17 9.51
CA LYS A 88 -9.97 -5.52 10.57
C LYS A 88 -8.71 -4.66 10.55
N ASN A 89 -8.22 -4.30 9.36
CA ASN A 89 -6.95 -3.60 9.20
C ASN A 89 -7.11 -2.20 8.62
N GLY A 90 -8.34 -1.79 8.25
CA GLY A 90 -8.62 -0.53 7.57
C GLY A 90 -8.16 -0.50 6.11
N LEU A 91 -7.62 -1.61 5.60
CA LEU A 91 -6.98 -1.71 4.28
C LEU A 91 -7.34 -3.01 3.56
N SER A 92 -7.51 -2.92 2.25
CA SER A 92 -7.65 -4.09 1.38
C SER A 92 -6.81 -3.94 0.11
N SER A 93 -6.33 -5.04 -0.45
CA SER A 93 -5.46 -5.06 -1.63
C SER A 93 -6.30 -4.94 -2.90
N LEU A 94 -6.05 -3.90 -3.70
CA LEU A 94 -6.70 -3.72 -5.01
C LEU A 94 -5.80 -4.18 -6.15
N THR A 95 -4.51 -3.80 -6.13
CA THR A 95 -3.61 -4.13 -7.23
C THR A 95 -2.14 -4.11 -6.84
N THR A 96 -1.30 -4.84 -7.58
CA THR A 96 0.15 -4.84 -7.39
C THR A 96 0.91 -4.68 -8.71
N SER A 97 2.06 -4.00 -8.67
CA SER A 97 2.96 -3.88 -9.82
C SER A 97 4.42 -3.60 -9.43
N GLY A 98 5.36 -3.84 -10.35
CA GLY A 98 6.74 -3.36 -10.22
C GLY A 98 6.91 -1.87 -10.52
N LYS A 99 5.87 -1.20 -11.06
CA LYS A 99 5.92 0.21 -11.49
C LYS A 99 4.76 0.99 -10.86
N ILE A 100 5.07 2.06 -10.13
CA ILE A 100 4.07 2.96 -9.54
C ILE A 100 3.10 3.51 -10.59
N ARG A 101 3.60 3.83 -11.79
CA ARG A 101 2.77 4.35 -12.90
C ARG A 101 1.61 3.42 -13.24
N LEU A 102 1.86 2.10 -13.25
CA LEU A 102 0.82 1.11 -13.55
C LEU A 102 -0.18 0.95 -12.40
N VAL A 103 0.24 1.15 -11.15
CA VAL A 103 -0.69 1.12 -10.01
C VAL A 103 -1.62 2.34 -10.08
N ARG A 104 -1.06 3.53 -10.30
CA ARG A 104 -1.85 4.77 -10.45
C ARG A 104 -2.88 4.66 -11.57
N GLU A 105 -2.45 4.20 -12.74
CA GLU A 105 -3.32 4.02 -13.92
C GLU A 105 -4.48 3.05 -13.63
N ARG A 106 -4.22 1.97 -12.88
CA ARG A 106 -5.29 1.04 -12.50
C ARG A 106 -6.23 1.65 -11.47
N LEU A 107 -5.71 2.37 -10.48
CA LEU A 107 -6.54 3.02 -9.46
C LEU A 107 -7.44 4.10 -10.08
N SER A 108 -6.94 4.87 -11.05
CA SER A 108 -7.75 5.86 -11.77
C SER A 108 -8.80 5.26 -12.71
N ASN A 109 -8.70 3.96 -13.02
CA ASN A 109 -9.68 3.26 -13.85
C ASN A 109 -10.74 2.51 -13.01
N LEU A 110 -10.72 2.67 -11.68
CA LEU A 110 -11.72 2.10 -10.77
C LEU A 110 -12.90 3.05 -10.54
N ASP A 111 -12.86 4.26 -11.11
CA ASP A 111 -13.95 5.23 -11.15
C ASP A 111 -15.09 4.78 -12.08
#